data_AF-M3GEW7-F1
#
_entry.id   AF-M3GEW7-F1
#
_cell.length_a   1.000
_cell.length_b   1.000
_cell.length_c   1.000
_cell.angle_alpha   90.00
_cell.angle_beta   90.00
_cell.angle_gamma   90.00
#
_symmetry.space_group_name_H-M   'P 1'
#
loop_
_entity.id
_entity.type
_entity.pdbx_description
1 polymer ?
#
loop_
_entity_poly.entity_id
_entity_poly.type
_entity_poly.pdbx_seq_one_letter_code
_entity_poly.pdbx_strand_id
1 'polypeptide(L)'
;MIFAHSLIESDLSKEDFVSLIKFVNSRRIQFGISELPGEPMNDPKTKKLYLKTDIARARIAFRKFSKDMNSDVFTDAEFARTEVLNGTEVAGLAKDVRGILSDKRIKVLAADNAWKKGFPKTVVIDRSGNTAIMDRISTVLEKAEVHHVLRKDLGLDATVVVGSDYEPRK
;
A
#
# COMPACT_ATOMS: atom_id res chain seq x y z
N MET A 1 29.03 2.49 -14.45
CA MET A 1 27.83 1.89 -15.05
C MET A 1 28.12 0.57 -15.77
N ILE A 2 29.13 0.50 -16.65
CA ILE A 2 29.54 -0.76 -17.32
C ILE A 2 29.93 -1.85 -16.31
N PHE A 3 30.71 -1.50 -15.27
CA PHE A 3 31.05 -2.41 -14.19
C PHE A 3 29.83 -2.91 -13.40
N ALA A 4 28.80 -2.06 -13.20
CA ALA A 4 27.60 -2.47 -12.49
C ALA A 4 26.73 -3.43 -13.32
N HIS A 5 26.63 -3.21 -14.64
CA HIS A 5 25.95 -4.13 -15.56
C HIS A 5 26.62 -5.50 -15.58
N SER A 6 27.96 -5.58 -15.54
CA SER A 6 28.69 -6.86 -15.51
C SER A 6 28.50 -7.67 -14.21
N LEU A 7 27.96 -7.06 -13.16
CA LEU A 7 27.67 -7.75 -11.89
C LEU A 7 26.27 -8.38 -11.86
N ILE A 8 25.46 -8.16 -12.90
CA ILE A 8 24.05 -8.56 -12.95
C ILE A 8 23.83 -9.45 -14.16
N GLU A 9 23.21 -10.61 -13.95
CA GLU A 9 22.72 -11.45 -15.04
C GLU A 9 21.36 -10.90 -15.51
N SER A 10 21.30 -10.41 -16.75
CA SER A 10 20.12 -9.79 -17.33
C SER A 10 20.15 -9.90 -18.86
N ASP A 11 18.97 -9.94 -19.46
CA ASP A 11 18.73 -9.84 -20.90
C ASP A 11 18.75 -8.40 -21.43
N LEU A 12 18.91 -7.39 -20.55
CA LEU A 12 19.04 -6.00 -20.94
C LEU A 12 20.40 -5.73 -21.59
N SER A 13 20.37 -5.04 -22.74
CA SER A 13 21.58 -4.47 -23.33
C SER A 13 22.23 -3.44 -22.40
N LYS A 14 23.50 -3.10 -22.64
CA LYS A 14 24.21 -2.09 -21.84
C LYS A 14 23.51 -0.73 -21.94
N GLU A 15 23.06 -0.39 -23.14
CA GLU A 15 22.37 0.84 -23.47
C GLU A 15 21.01 0.91 -22.76
N ASP A 16 20.25 -0.19 -22.74
CA ASP A 16 18.97 -0.29 -22.04
C ASP A 16 19.15 -0.21 -20.52
N PHE A 17 20.16 -0.89 -19.97
CA PHE A 17 20.46 -0.85 -18.55
C PHE A 17 20.78 0.59 -18.10
N VAL A 18 21.65 1.29 -18.84
CA VAL A 18 21.97 2.70 -18.53
C VAL A 18 20.72 3.59 -18.66
N SER A 19 19.89 3.35 -19.67
CA SER A 19 18.65 4.11 -19.89
C SER A 19 17.63 3.86 -18.77
N LEU A 20 17.49 2.63 -18.29
CA LEU A 20 16.65 2.27 -17.16
C LEU A 20 17.12 2.97 -15.88
N ILE A 21 18.42 2.97 -15.59
CA ILE A 21 18.95 3.65 -14.39
C ILE A 21 18.76 5.17 -14.50
N LYS A 22 18.98 5.76 -15.68
CA LYS A 22 18.67 7.18 -15.91
C LYS A 22 17.19 7.48 -15.68
N PHE A 23 16.31 6.64 -16.21
CA PHE A 23 14.87 6.75 -15.99
C PHE A 23 14.56 6.71 -14.49
N VAL A 24 15.06 5.71 -13.77
CA VAL A 24 14.83 5.53 -12.34
C VAL A 24 15.29 6.72 -11.52
N ASN A 25 16.42 7.33 -11.88
CA ASN A 25 16.97 8.48 -11.16
C ASN A 25 16.34 9.83 -11.59
N SER A 26 15.72 9.90 -12.76
CA SER A 26 15.16 11.15 -13.30
C SER A 26 13.83 11.57 -12.66
N ARG A 27 13.14 10.64 -11.99
CA ARG A 27 11.81 10.88 -11.42
C ARG A 27 11.59 10.02 -10.20
N ARG A 28 10.71 10.49 -9.30
CA ARG A 28 10.22 9.66 -8.20
C ARG A 28 9.40 8.51 -8.79
N ILE A 29 9.89 7.28 -8.63
CA ILE A 29 9.12 6.09 -9.01
C ILE A 29 8.05 5.85 -7.96
N GLN A 30 6.84 5.59 -8.44
CA GLN A 30 5.76 5.02 -7.63
C GLN A 30 5.73 3.52 -7.87
N PHE A 31 5.52 2.76 -6.82
CA PHE A 31 5.47 1.31 -6.89
C PHE A 31 4.04 0.83 -6.64
N GLY A 32 3.68 -0.27 -7.27
CA GLY A 32 2.46 -1.01 -6.93
C GLY A 32 2.80 -2.21 -6.06
N ILE A 33 1.90 -2.55 -5.15
CA ILE A 33 2.02 -3.76 -4.34
C ILE A 33 0.97 -4.76 -4.79
N SER A 34 1.42 -5.98 -5.05
CA SER A 34 0.58 -7.12 -5.37
C SER A 34 0.97 -8.30 -4.50
N GLU A 35 -0.02 -9.11 -4.13
CA GLU A 35 0.16 -10.30 -3.32
C GLU A 35 -0.21 -11.55 -4.13
N LEU A 36 0.59 -12.60 -4.00
CA LEU A 36 0.24 -13.93 -4.48
C LEU A 36 -0.26 -14.74 -3.27
N PRO A 37 -1.54 -15.14 -3.23
CA PRO A 37 -2.08 -15.88 -2.10
C PRO A 37 -1.41 -17.25 -2.00
N GLY A 38 -0.91 -17.60 -0.82
CA GLY A 38 -0.30 -18.89 -0.54
C GLY A 38 -0.53 -19.30 0.91
N GLU A 39 -0.65 -20.62 1.12
CA GLU A 39 -0.82 -21.22 2.43
C GLU A 39 0.38 -22.15 2.70
N PRO A 40 1.00 -22.11 3.88
CA PRO A 40 2.10 -23.00 4.23
C PRO A 40 1.60 -24.45 4.25
N MET A 41 2.32 -25.35 3.59
CA MET A 41 2.05 -26.77 3.60
C MET A 41 3.35 -27.57 3.70
N ASN A 42 3.29 -28.72 4.36
CA ASN A 42 4.43 -29.64 4.41
C ASN A 42 4.29 -30.68 3.32
N ASP A 43 5.38 -30.92 2.59
CA ASP A 43 5.46 -32.04 1.66
C ASP A 43 5.25 -33.34 2.45
N PRO A 44 4.26 -34.18 2.08
CA PRO A 44 3.96 -35.39 2.83
C PRO A 44 5.15 -36.34 2.96
N LYS A 45 6.03 -36.38 1.94
CA LYS A 45 7.18 -37.28 1.82
C LYS A 45 8.44 -36.65 2.41
N THR A 46 8.77 -35.42 2.00
CA THR A 46 10.05 -34.78 2.36
C THR A 46 9.97 -33.95 3.64
N LYS A 47 8.75 -33.71 4.16
CA LYS A 47 8.47 -32.81 5.30
C LYS A 47 8.94 -31.38 5.10
N LYS A 48 9.35 -31.00 3.89
CA LYS A 48 9.76 -29.64 3.56
C LYS A 48 8.55 -28.72 3.53
N LEU A 49 8.70 -27.55 4.15
CA LEU A 49 7.72 -26.48 4.08
C LEU A 49 7.73 -25.85 2.68
N TYR A 50 6.56 -25.65 2.12
CA TYR A 50 6.36 -24.91 0.88
C TYR A 50 5.07 -24.08 0.93
N LEU A 51 4.96 -23.10 0.04
CA LEU A 51 3.72 -22.34 -0.12
C LEU A 51 2.87 -23.02 -1.19
N LYS A 52 1.70 -23.53 -0.79
CA LYS A 52 0.68 -23.99 -1.71
C LYS A 52 -0.22 -22.83 -2.08
N THR A 53 -0.40 -22.60 -3.36
CA THR A 53 -1.33 -21.60 -3.87
C THR A 53 -2.53 -22.29 -4.50
N ASP A 54 -3.74 -21.79 -4.22
CA ASP A 54 -4.93 -22.16 -4.96
C ASP A 54 -4.92 -21.51 -6.36
N ILE A 55 -5.08 -22.32 -7.41
CA ILE A 55 -4.96 -21.87 -8.81
C ILE A 55 -6.04 -20.84 -9.16
N ALA A 56 -7.25 -20.97 -8.64
CA ALA A 56 -8.33 -20.02 -8.91
C ALA A 56 -8.03 -18.66 -8.28
N ARG A 57 -7.59 -18.63 -7.01
CA ARG A 57 -7.12 -17.42 -6.33
C ARG A 57 -5.91 -16.80 -7.03
N ALA A 58 -4.94 -17.61 -7.47
CA ALA A 58 -3.78 -17.14 -8.23
C ALA A 58 -4.19 -16.45 -9.53
N ARG A 59 -5.14 -17.03 -10.26
CA ARG A 59 -5.66 -16.47 -11.51
C ARG A 59 -6.32 -15.10 -11.28
N ILE A 60 -7.05 -14.94 -10.17
CA ILE A 60 -7.65 -13.64 -9.80
C ILE A 60 -6.54 -12.63 -9.48
N ALA A 61 -5.56 -13.01 -8.66
CA ALA A 61 -4.42 -12.16 -8.32
C ALA A 61 -3.62 -11.74 -9.57
N PHE A 62 -3.36 -12.67 -10.49
CA PHE A 62 -2.65 -12.41 -11.74
C PHE A 62 -3.44 -11.49 -12.67
N ARG A 63 -4.74 -11.73 -12.86
CA ARG A 63 -5.60 -10.83 -13.67
C ARG A 63 -5.59 -9.41 -13.11
N LYS A 64 -5.62 -9.28 -11.79
CA LYS A 64 -5.49 -7.98 -11.12
C LYS A 64 -4.12 -7.35 -11.42
N PHE A 65 -3.03 -8.07 -11.19
CA PHE A 65 -1.68 -7.60 -11.50
C PHE A 65 -1.56 -7.13 -12.95
N SER A 66 -2.02 -7.93 -13.91
CA SER A 66 -2.02 -7.55 -15.33
C SER A 66 -2.87 -6.31 -15.60
N LYS A 67 -4.04 -6.17 -14.96
CA LYS A 67 -4.87 -4.97 -15.09
C LYS A 67 -4.14 -3.75 -14.54
N ASP A 68 -3.58 -3.85 -13.34
CA ASP A 68 -2.89 -2.75 -12.67
C ASP A 68 -1.66 -2.30 -13.50
N MET A 69 -0.89 -3.24 -14.07
CA MET A 69 0.25 -2.97 -14.96
C MET A 69 -0.12 -2.26 -16.28
N ASN A 70 -1.33 -2.49 -16.79
CA ASN A 70 -1.83 -1.88 -18.02
C ASN A 70 -2.66 -0.62 -17.76
N SER A 71 -2.82 -0.24 -16.50
CA SER A 71 -3.67 0.87 -16.12
C SER A 71 -2.83 2.08 -15.74
N ASP A 72 -3.27 3.25 -16.14
CA ASP A 72 -2.74 4.50 -15.63
C ASP A 72 -3.15 4.74 -14.15
N VAL A 73 -3.81 3.78 -13.48
CA VAL A 73 -4.48 3.96 -12.16
C VAL A 73 -3.53 4.34 -11.02
N PHE A 74 -2.21 4.17 -11.18
CA PHE A 74 -1.26 4.76 -10.23
C PHE A 74 -1.19 6.30 -10.31
N THR A 75 -1.67 6.90 -11.40
CA THR A 75 -1.66 8.35 -11.63
C THR A 75 -2.88 9.07 -11.08
N ASP A 76 -4.04 8.41 -11.00
CA ASP A 76 -5.29 9.04 -10.54
C ASP A 76 -5.46 8.92 -9.01
N ALA A 77 -4.53 9.57 -8.30
CA ALA A 77 -4.45 9.59 -6.84
C ALA A 77 -5.53 10.46 -6.15
N GLU A 78 -6.53 10.95 -6.89
CA GLU A 78 -7.53 11.91 -6.38
C GLU A 78 -8.71 11.26 -5.65
N PHE A 79 -8.91 9.94 -5.72
CA PHE A 79 -10.11 9.32 -5.13
C PHE A 79 -9.85 8.01 -4.38
N ALA A 80 -8.83 8.00 -3.53
CA ALA A 80 -8.65 6.94 -2.53
C ALA A 80 -9.89 6.84 -1.65
N ARG A 81 -10.58 5.70 -1.67
CA ARG A 81 -11.69 5.41 -0.75
C ARG A 81 -11.10 5.04 0.60
N THR A 82 -11.03 6.03 1.48
CA THR A 82 -10.38 5.90 2.78
C THR A 82 -11.42 5.80 3.89
N GLU A 83 -11.18 4.93 4.87
CA GLU A 83 -11.85 5.01 6.17
C GLU A 83 -10.87 5.54 7.23
N VAL A 84 -11.39 6.20 8.26
CA VAL A 84 -10.61 6.71 9.39
C VAL A 84 -11.15 6.13 10.69
N LEU A 85 -10.29 5.51 11.48
CA LEU A 85 -10.63 4.82 12.71
C LEU A 85 -9.90 5.46 13.90
N ASN A 86 -10.66 5.85 14.93
CA ASN A 86 -10.12 6.41 16.16
C ASN A 86 -9.65 5.29 17.10
N GLY A 87 -8.33 5.09 17.17
CA GLY A 87 -7.66 4.16 18.07
C GLY A 87 -7.38 4.70 19.47
N THR A 88 -7.90 5.88 19.81
CA THR A 88 -7.65 6.58 21.09
C THR A 88 -8.93 6.75 21.91
N GLU A 89 -8.75 7.15 23.17
CA GLU A 89 -9.86 7.56 24.06
C GLU A 89 -10.39 8.97 23.76
N VAL A 90 -9.71 9.75 22.91
CA VAL A 90 -10.08 11.13 22.60
C VAL A 90 -11.23 11.15 21.61
N ALA A 91 -12.41 11.59 22.05
CA ALA A 91 -13.59 11.70 21.18
C ALA A 91 -13.37 12.74 20.05
N GLY A 92 -13.94 12.48 18.87
CA GLY A 92 -13.90 13.40 17.73
C GLY A 92 -12.68 13.27 16.81
N LEU A 93 -11.60 12.61 17.25
CA LEU A 93 -10.33 12.58 16.51
C LEU A 93 -10.43 12.04 15.08
N ALA A 94 -11.20 10.97 14.85
CA ALA A 94 -11.41 10.44 13.49
C ALA A 94 -12.18 11.42 12.58
N LYS A 95 -13.06 12.25 13.14
CA LYS A 95 -13.80 13.29 12.40
C LYS A 95 -12.86 14.44 12.02
N ASP A 96 -11.94 14.81 12.90
CA ASP A 96 -10.95 15.85 12.64
C ASP A 96 -9.98 15.41 11.53
N VAL A 97 -9.43 14.19 11.65
CA VAL A 97 -8.57 13.59 10.62
C VAL A 97 -9.32 13.45 9.29
N ARG A 98 -10.60 13.08 9.32
CA ARG A 98 -11.44 13.07 8.12
C ARG A 98 -11.47 14.45 7.44
N GLY A 99 -11.61 15.53 8.21
CA GLY A 99 -11.58 16.90 7.69
C GLY A 99 -10.26 17.19 6.98
N ILE A 100 -9.15 16.95 7.67
CA ILE A 100 -7.78 17.19 7.16
C ILE A 100 -7.52 16.40 5.85
N LEU A 101 -7.92 15.13 5.80
CA LEU A 101 -7.77 14.32 4.59
C LEU A 101 -8.67 14.83 3.45
N SER A 102 -9.91 15.21 3.77
CA SER A 102 -10.85 15.74 2.78
C SER A 102 -10.36 17.05 2.15
N ASP A 103 -9.78 17.95 2.96
CA ASP A 103 -9.17 19.21 2.50
C ASP A 103 -8.01 18.98 1.54
N LYS A 104 -7.34 17.82 1.64
CA LYS A 104 -6.28 17.38 0.75
C LYS A 104 -6.79 16.55 -0.43
N ARG A 105 -8.09 16.60 -0.74
CA ARG A 105 -8.75 15.82 -1.81
C ARG A 105 -8.55 14.31 -1.65
N ILE A 106 -8.56 13.80 -0.42
CA ILE A 106 -8.58 12.36 -0.15
C ILE A 106 -10.01 12.01 0.28
N LYS A 107 -10.66 11.10 -0.46
CA LYS A 107 -12.06 10.78 -0.25
C LYS A 107 -12.25 9.89 0.98
N VAL A 108 -12.71 10.47 2.07
CA VAL A 108 -13.06 9.70 3.28
C VAL A 108 -14.50 9.23 3.23
N LEU A 109 -14.71 7.91 3.16
CA LEU A 109 -16.02 7.26 3.14
C LEU A 109 -16.65 7.16 4.52
N ALA A 110 -15.84 6.88 5.55
CA ALA A 110 -16.30 6.67 6.91
C ALA A 110 -15.28 7.18 7.94
N ALA A 111 -15.78 7.61 9.09
CA ALA A 111 -15.00 7.98 10.26
C ALA A 111 -15.66 7.38 11.51
N ASP A 112 -14.99 6.46 12.19
CA ASP A 112 -15.54 5.68 13.30
C ASP A 112 -14.46 5.38 14.36
N ASN A 113 -14.78 4.59 15.38
CA ASN A 113 -13.85 4.04 16.35
C ASN A 113 -13.13 2.80 15.81
N ALA A 114 -11.87 2.63 16.17
CA ALA A 114 -11.16 1.38 15.92
C ALA A 114 -11.71 0.24 16.80
N TRP A 115 -11.43 -0.99 16.41
CA TRP A 115 -11.86 -2.22 17.10
C TRP A 115 -11.29 -2.37 18.52
N LYS A 116 -10.25 -1.60 18.85
CA LYS A 116 -9.72 -1.45 20.21
C LYS A 116 -9.18 -0.04 20.40
N LYS A 117 -8.94 0.34 21.65
CA LYS A 117 -8.30 1.60 22.02
C LYS A 117 -6.85 1.39 22.43
N GLY A 118 -6.13 2.48 22.66
CA GLY A 118 -4.74 2.48 23.11
C GLY A 118 -3.73 2.22 21.98
N PHE A 119 -4.03 2.61 20.74
CA PHE A 119 -3.02 2.58 19.68
C PHE A 119 -1.98 3.67 19.93
N PRO A 120 -0.69 3.34 20.10
CA PRO A 120 0.32 4.33 20.41
C PRO A 120 0.67 5.21 19.21
N LYS A 121 0.57 4.65 17.99
CA LYS A 121 0.99 5.29 16.75
C LYS A 121 -0.13 5.34 15.72
N THR A 122 -0.10 6.40 14.91
CA THR A 122 -0.98 6.57 13.76
C THR A 122 -0.40 5.81 12.58
N VAL A 123 -1.25 4.99 11.96
CA VAL A 123 -0.85 4.11 10.87
C VAL A 123 -1.82 4.18 9.72
N VAL A 124 -1.30 3.99 8.51
CA VAL A 124 -2.06 3.85 7.27
C VAL A 124 -1.98 2.39 6.85
N ILE A 125 -3.12 1.73 6.72
CA ILE A 125 -3.21 0.38 6.20
C ILE A 125 -3.62 0.47 4.74
N ASP A 126 -2.71 0.07 3.86
CA ASP A 126 -2.94 -0.03 2.43
C ASP A 126 -3.75 -1.27 2.10
N ARG A 127 -4.94 -1.05 1.55
CA ARG A 127 -5.86 -2.12 1.12
C ARG A 127 -5.81 -2.36 -0.39
N SER A 128 -5.24 -1.44 -1.15
CA SER A 128 -5.30 -1.41 -2.61
C SER A 128 -3.99 -1.83 -3.28
N GLY A 129 -2.86 -1.56 -2.64
CA GLY A 129 -1.51 -1.69 -3.21
C GLY A 129 -1.06 -0.44 -3.96
N ASN A 130 -1.81 0.66 -3.88
CA ASN A 130 -1.46 1.93 -4.52
C ASN A 130 -0.59 2.77 -3.57
N THR A 131 0.73 2.60 -3.64
CA THR A 131 1.63 3.30 -2.71
C THR A 131 1.66 4.80 -2.92
N ALA A 132 1.30 5.32 -4.11
CA ALA A 132 1.24 6.75 -4.37
C ALA A 132 0.22 7.46 -3.47
N ILE A 133 -0.95 6.83 -3.33
CA ILE A 133 -2.00 7.29 -2.42
C ILE A 133 -1.56 7.14 -0.96
N MET A 134 -0.96 6.01 -0.60
CA MET A 134 -0.53 5.77 0.78
C MET A 134 0.55 6.75 1.23
N ASP A 135 1.52 7.04 0.36
CA ASP A 135 2.55 8.05 0.57
C ASP A 135 1.92 9.43 0.80
N ARG A 136 0.86 9.77 0.03
CA ARG A 136 0.13 11.03 0.17
C ARG A 136 -0.58 11.10 1.52
N ILE A 137 -1.33 10.07 1.90
CA ILE A 137 -2.02 9.99 3.20
C ILE A 137 -1.01 10.06 4.33
N SER A 138 0.05 9.25 4.28
CA SER A 138 1.14 9.24 5.26
C SER A 138 1.77 10.62 5.41
N THR A 139 2.06 11.31 4.31
CA THR A 139 2.63 12.67 4.33
C THR A 139 1.69 13.69 4.99
N VAL A 140 0.39 13.62 4.71
CA VAL A 140 -0.62 14.49 5.35
C VAL A 140 -0.68 14.25 6.87
N LEU A 141 -0.43 13.01 7.29
CA LEU A 141 -0.43 12.57 8.68
C LEU A 141 0.99 12.47 9.27
N GLU A 142 1.86 13.41 8.88
CA GLU A 142 3.21 13.57 9.48
C GLU A 142 4.11 12.33 9.38
N LYS A 143 4.06 11.64 8.23
CA LYS A 143 4.79 10.40 7.93
C LYS A 143 4.35 9.21 8.79
N ALA A 144 3.03 9.07 8.98
CA ALA A 144 2.43 7.88 9.56
C ALA A 144 2.95 6.60 8.87
N GLU A 145 3.20 5.56 9.66
CA GLU A 145 3.72 4.29 9.15
C GLU A 145 2.69 3.63 8.22
N VAL A 146 3.15 3.08 7.09
CA VAL A 146 2.30 2.41 6.10
C VAL A 146 2.47 0.90 6.22
N HIS A 147 1.36 0.18 6.41
CA HIS A 147 1.31 -1.28 6.40
C HIS A 147 0.51 -1.78 5.21
N HIS A 148 1.05 -2.73 4.47
CA HIS A 148 0.36 -3.28 3.29
C HIS A 148 -0.39 -4.56 3.65
N VAL A 149 -1.72 -4.49 3.58
CA VAL A 149 -2.64 -5.59 3.89
C VAL A 149 -3.76 -5.58 2.86
N LEU A 150 -3.50 -6.16 1.69
CA LEU A 150 -4.37 -6.02 0.53
C LEU A 150 -5.72 -6.69 0.74
N ARG A 151 -6.80 -5.89 0.76
CA ARG A 151 -8.19 -6.32 0.98
C ARG A 151 -9.18 -5.46 0.19
N LYS A 152 -9.08 -5.50 -1.15
CA LYS A 152 -9.95 -4.73 -2.06
C LYS A 152 -11.42 -5.19 -2.01
N ASP A 153 -11.71 -6.39 -1.50
CA ASP A 153 -13.07 -6.91 -1.30
C ASP A 153 -13.91 -6.00 -0.39
N LEU A 154 -13.27 -5.24 0.49
CA LEU A 154 -13.91 -4.26 1.36
C LEU A 154 -14.35 -2.98 0.64
N GLY A 155 -13.99 -2.79 -0.64
CA GLY A 155 -14.29 -1.57 -1.39
C GLY A 155 -13.54 -0.33 -0.87
N LEU A 156 -12.51 -0.53 -0.04
CA LEU A 156 -11.64 0.49 0.52
C LEU A 156 -10.27 0.40 -0.13
N ASP A 157 -9.64 1.57 -0.30
CA ASP A 157 -8.27 1.68 -0.79
C ASP A 157 -7.28 1.89 0.36
N ALA A 158 -7.72 2.54 1.44
CA ALA A 158 -6.94 2.76 2.67
C ALA A 158 -7.81 2.69 3.94
N THR A 159 -7.20 2.26 5.04
CA THR A 159 -7.72 2.43 6.40
C THR A 159 -6.70 3.24 7.21
N VAL A 160 -7.07 4.38 7.76
CA VAL A 160 -6.22 5.14 8.69
C VAL A 160 -6.64 4.78 10.11
N VAL A 161 -5.72 4.32 10.94
CA VAL A 161 -5.95 4.14 12.38
C VAL A 161 -5.19 5.24 13.11
N VAL A 162 -5.92 6.14 13.78
CA VAL A 162 -5.35 7.26 14.50
C VAL A 162 -4.91 6.80 15.89
N GLY A 163 -3.62 7.03 16.19
CA GLY A 163 -3.01 6.71 17.47
C GLY A 163 -2.87 7.93 18.38
N SER A 164 -2.37 7.69 19.59
CA SER A 164 -2.17 8.72 20.62
C SER A 164 -1.03 9.69 20.32
N ASP A 165 -0.18 9.37 19.34
CA ASP A 165 0.84 10.27 18.79
C ASP A 165 0.26 11.41 17.94
N TYR A 166 -1.02 11.32 17.55
CA TYR A 166 -1.66 12.32 16.73
C TYR A 166 -2.26 13.43 17.59
N GLU A 167 -1.67 14.61 17.50
CA GLU A 167 -2.24 15.82 18.08
C GLU A 167 -3.10 16.55 17.03
N PRO A 168 -4.40 16.74 17.29
CA PRO A 168 -5.26 17.49 16.37
C PRO A 168 -4.76 18.94 16.28
N ARG A 169 -4.34 19.35 15.08
CA ARG A 169 -3.96 20.74 14.82
C ARG A 169 -5.22 21.61 14.92
N LYS A 170 -5.21 22.57 15.85
CA LYS A 170 -6.23 23.62 15.98
C LYS A 170 -6.11 24.66 14.87
#